data_AF-A0AAV6TUZ5-F1
#
_entry.id   AF-A0AAV6TUZ5-F1
#
_cell.length_a   1.000
_cell.length_b   1.000
_cell.length_c   1.000
_cell.angle_alpha   90.00
_cell.angle_beta   90.00
_cell.angle_gamma   90.00
#
_symmetry.space_group_name_H-M   'P 1'
#
loop_
_entity.id
_entity.type
_entity.pdbx_description
1 polymer ?
#
loop_
_entity_poly.entity_id
_entity_poly.type
_entity_poly.pdbx_seq_one_letter_code
_entity_poly.pdbx_strand_id
1 'polypeptide(L)'
;MKTNGPDILNISHHRCTPNLIKNDLKEKIHVIKKRVVQEDKTVSEIYREEMLELYSKGIEYAAEIPMMSSMKSILHRHRNAAQGGEPSTAADIILSPDMTMMEDGTNFWWQILR
;
A
#
# COMPACT_ATOMS: atom_id res chain seq x y z
N MET A 1 29.23 -1.67 54.50
CA MET A 1 29.19 -0.62 53.47
C MET A 1 29.60 -1.22 52.14
N LYS A 2 28.97 -0.72 51.06
CA LYS A 2 29.14 -1.00 49.62
C LYS A 2 30.63 -1.13 49.20
N THR A 3 31.01 -1.81 48.11
CA THR A 3 30.59 -1.50 46.74
C THR A 3 30.78 -2.67 45.76
N ASN A 4 29.79 -2.80 44.88
CA ASN A 4 29.74 -3.62 43.69
C ASN A 4 30.96 -3.36 42.78
N GLY A 5 31.64 -4.41 42.34
CA GLY A 5 32.61 -4.32 41.25
C GLY A 5 31.90 -3.93 39.95
N PRO A 6 32.51 -3.10 39.10
CA PRO A 6 31.82 -2.54 37.94
C PRO A 6 31.51 -3.63 36.93
N ASP A 7 30.22 -3.91 36.73
CA ASP A 7 29.71 -4.56 35.52
C ASP A 7 30.25 -3.78 34.32
N ILE A 8 31.07 -4.45 33.51
CA ILE A 8 31.57 -3.90 32.26
C ILE A 8 30.37 -3.80 31.31
N LEU A 9 29.73 -2.64 31.28
CA LEU A 9 28.76 -2.28 30.26
C LEU A 9 29.52 -2.20 28.92
N ASN A 10 29.45 -3.27 28.13
CA ASN A 10 29.89 -3.28 26.74
C ASN A 10 28.96 -2.38 25.92
N ILE A 11 29.23 -1.07 25.94
CA ILE A 11 28.50 -0.09 25.14
C ILE A 11 29.00 -0.26 23.70
N SER A 12 28.30 -1.07 22.91
CA SER A 12 28.53 -1.15 21.48
C SER A 12 28.21 0.22 20.86
N HIS A 13 29.26 0.95 20.47
CA HIS A 13 29.13 2.20 19.73
C HIS A 13 28.77 1.87 18.28
N HIS A 14 27.52 1.44 18.05
CA HIS A 14 27.04 1.23 16.70
C HIS A 14 26.94 2.59 15.99
N ARG A 15 27.74 2.80 14.95
CA ARG A 15 27.54 3.92 14.02
C ARG A 15 26.55 3.47 12.97
N CYS A 16 25.30 3.90 13.09
CA CYS A 16 24.31 3.71 12.05
C CYS A 16 24.57 4.74 10.95
N THR A 17 25.33 4.37 9.91
CA THR A 17 25.52 5.25 8.75
C THR A 17 24.25 5.17 7.89
N PRO A 18 23.50 6.27 7.73
CA PRO A 18 22.28 6.26 6.93
C PRO A 18 22.63 5.99 5.47
N ASN A 19 22.00 4.98 4.88
CA ASN A 19 22.07 4.77 3.45
C ASN A 19 21.03 5.66 2.78
N LEU A 20 21.48 6.84 2.31
CA LEU A 20 20.62 7.87 1.72
C LEU A 20 19.78 7.31 0.56
N ILE A 21 20.39 6.51 -0.31
CA ILE A 21 19.71 5.91 -1.47
C ILE A 21 18.57 4.97 -1.04
N LYS A 22 18.82 4.14 -0.01
CA LYS A 22 17.78 3.26 0.54
C LYS A 22 16.66 4.05 1.21
N ASN A 23 16.97 5.21 1.79
CA ASN A 23 15.96 6.07 2.41
C ASN A 23 15.08 6.73 1.34
N ASP A 24 15.68 7.28 0.29
CA ASP A 24 14.96 7.90 -0.83
C ASP A 24 14.03 6.88 -1.52
N LEU A 25 14.51 5.66 -1.73
CA LEU A 25 13.69 4.57 -2.29
C LEU A 25 12.51 4.22 -1.38
N LYS A 26 12.71 4.15 -0.06
CA LYS A 26 11.63 3.90 0.91
C LYS A 26 10.61 5.03 0.91
N GLU A 27 11.07 6.27 0.83
CA GLU A 27 10.20 7.44 0.74
C GLU A 27 9.33 7.37 -0.52
N LYS A 28 9.92 7.07 -1.68
CA LYS A 28 9.15 6.88 -2.92
C LYS A 28 8.14 5.76 -2.83
N ILE A 29 8.50 4.61 -2.25
CA ILE A 29 7.54 3.51 -2.04
C ILE A 29 6.39 3.95 -1.13
N HIS A 30 6.66 4.78 -0.12
CA HIS A 30 5.63 5.34 0.75
C HIS A 30 4.69 6.28 -0.02
N VAL A 31 5.23 7.16 -0.87
CA VAL A 31 4.45 8.04 -1.73
C VAL A 31 3.56 7.23 -2.68
N ILE A 32 4.11 6.20 -3.34
CA ILE A 32 3.33 5.31 -4.23
C ILE A 32 2.17 4.69 -3.47
N LYS A 33 2.40 4.12 -2.27
CA LYS A 33 1.34 3.52 -1.44
C LYS A 33 0.23 4.51 -1.08
N LYS A 34 0.57 5.77 -0.82
CA LYS A 34 -0.40 6.83 -0.55
C LYS A 34 -1.21 7.16 -1.81
N ARG A 35 -0.53 7.39 -2.94
CA ARG A 35 -1.14 7.76 -4.22
C ARG A 35 -2.08 6.68 -4.76
N VAL A 36 -1.72 5.39 -4.65
CA VAL A 36 -2.58 4.29 -5.12
C VAL A 36 -3.92 4.18 -4.37
N VAL A 37 -4.04 4.78 -3.19
CA VAL A 37 -5.29 4.83 -2.42
C VAL A 37 -6.12 6.06 -2.80
N GLN A 38 -5.45 7.18 -3.08
CA GLN A 38 -6.08 8.49 -3.22
C GLN A 38 -6.44 8.85 -4.66
N GLU A 39 -5.70 8.33 -5.64
CA GLU A 39 -5.85 8.68 -7.05
C GLU A 39 -6.59 7.59 -7.82
N ASP A 40 -7.48 8.02 -8.73
CA ASP A 40 -8.12 7.16 -9.72
C ASP A 40 -7.20 6.95 -10.94
N LYS A 41 -5.98 6.48 -10.66
CA LYS A 41 -5.01 6.07 -11.68
C LYS A 41 -4.69 4.60 -11.49
N THR A 42 -4.17 3.96 -12.54
CA THR A 42 -3.73 2.58 -12.40
C THR A 42 -2.48 2.50 -11.51
N VAL A 43 -2.36 1.40 -10.76
CA VAL A 43 -1.20 1.11 -9.91
C VAL A 43 0.11 1.19 -10.71
N SER A 44 0.07 0.73 -11.96
CA SER A 44 1.21 0.76 -12.88
C SER A 44 1.63 2.17 -13.30
N GLU A 45 0.66 3.06 -13.55
CA GLU A 45 0.97 4.46 -13.90
C GLU A 45 1.59 5.20 -12.73
N ILE A 46 1.00 5.09 -11.53
CA ILE A 46 1.50 5.76 -10.33
C ILE A 46 2.92 5.32 -10.02
N TYR A 47 3.18 4.01 -10.04
CA TYR A 47 4.54 3.51 -9.80
C TYR A 47 5.52 4.02 -10.87
N ARG A 48 5.13 4.00 -12.15
CA ARG A 48 6.02 4.45 -13.23
C ARG A 48 6.37 5.92 -13.06
N GLU A 49 5.39 6.78 -12.76
CA GLU A 49 5.60 8.21 -12.52
C GLU A 49 6.58 8.46 -11.38
N GLU A 50 6.40 7.78 -10.23
CA GLU A 50 7.26 7.98 -9.06
C GLU A 50 8.67 7.39 -9.23
N MET A 51 8.79 6.25 -9.93
CA MET A 51 10.10 5.64 -10.18
C MET A 51 10.87 6.32 -11.30
N LEU A 52 10.19 6.98 -12.25
CA LEU A 52 10.86 7.77 -13.30
C LEU A 52 11.76 8.85 -12.69
N GLU A 53 11.33 9.47 -11.60
CA GLU A 53 12.16 10.45 -10.89
C GLU A 53 13.43 9.81 -10.31
N LEU A 54 13.36 8.58 -9.80
CA LEU A 54 14.54 7.86 -9.30
C LEU A 54 15.48 7.49 -10.45
N TYR A 55 14.93 7.03 -11.57
CA TYR A 55 15.72 6.71 -12.76
C TYR A 55 16.44 7.96 -13.31
N SER A 56 15.77 9.13 -13.29
CA SER A 56 16.40 10.38 -13.71
C SER A 56 17.59 10.80 -12.85
N LYS A 57 17.66 10.31 -11.60
CA LYS A 57 18.76 10.54 -10.65
C LYS A 57 19.85 9.47 -10.73
N GLY A 58 19.72 8.47 -11.61
CA GLY A 58 20.68 7.38 -11.76
C GLY A 58 20.72 6.42 -10.56
N ILE A 59 19.65 6.37 -9.77
CA ILE A 59 19.59 5.56 -8.54
C ILE A 59 19.62 4.06 -8.84
N GLU A 60 19.20 3.65 -10.03
CA GLU A 60 19.28 2.28 -10.54
C GLU A 60 20.71 1.72 -10.59
N TYR A 61 21.72 2.60 -10.68
CA TYR A 61 23.13 2.18 -10.66
C TYR A 61 23.67 2.02 -9.23
N ALA A 62 22.96 2.57 -8.23
CA ALA A 62 23.42 2.64 -6.85
C ALA A 62 22.59 1.75 -5.89
N ALA A 63 21.39 1.34 -6.29
CA ALA A 63 20.53 0.43 -5.53
C ALA A 63 19.60 -0.41 -6.41
N GLU A 64 19.24 -1.58 -5.91
CA GLU A 64 18.24 -2.45 -6.53
C GLU A 64 16.84 -1.85 -6.37
N ILE A 65 16.27 -1.36 -7.47
CA ILE A 65 14.91 -0.82 -7.50
C ILE A 65 13.93 -2.00 -7.66
N PRO A 66 12.94 -2.17 -6.76
CA PRO A 66 12.04 -3.31 -6.79
C PRO A 66 11.17 -3.24 -8.04
N MET A 67 11.25 -4.21 -8.94
CA MET A 67 10.45 -4.23 -10.18
C MET A 67 8.93 -4.12 -9.94
N MET A 68 8.23 -3.59 -10.95
CA MET A 68 6.77 -3.48 -10.94
C MET A 68 6.06 -4.80 -10.66
N SER A 69 6.52 -5.88 -11.26
CA SER A 69 5.97 -7.24 -11.06
C SER A 69 5.97 -7.64 -9.59
N SER A 70 7.06 -7.34 -8.87
CA SER A 70 7.22 -7.61 -7.45
C SER A 70 6.34 -6.72 -6.57
N MET A 71 6.09 -5.48 -6.99
CA MET A 71 5.32 -4.51 -6.21
C MET A 71 3.82 -4.53 -6.47
N LYS A 72 3.38 -5.05 -7.62
CA LYS A 72 1.98 -5.00 -8.08
C LYS A 72 1.02 -5.57 -7.03
N SER A 73 1.29 -6.78 -6.54
CA SER A 73 0.41 -7.45 -5.56
C SER A 73 0.32 -6.69 -4.23
N ILE A 74 1.43 -6.12 -3.77
CA ILE A 74 1.51 -5.34 -2.53
C ILE A 74 0.69 -4.06 -2.65
N LEU A 75 0.82 -3.35 -3.78
CA LEU A 75 0.12 -2.09 -4.01
C LEU A 75 -1.39 -2.28 -4.19
N HIS A 76 -1.82 -3.32 -4.92
CA HIS A 76 -3.24 -3.67 -4.99
C HIS A 76 -3.81 -4.07 -3.64
N ARG A 77 -3.09 -4.87 -2.86
CA ARG A 77 -3.52 -5.23 -1.49
C ARG A 77 -3.67 -3.99 -0.61
N HIS A 78 -2.72 -3.05 -0.69
CA HIS A 78 -2.76 -1.80 0.05
C HIS A 78 -3.97 -0.93 -0.35
N ARG A 79 -4.23 -0.80 -1.65
CA ARG A 79 -5.40 -0.09 -2.18
C ARG A 79 -6.71 -0.72 -1.71
N ASN A 80 -6.86 -2.03 -1.87
CA ASN A 80 -8.08 -2.75 -1.50
C ASN A 80 -8.34 -2.72 0.01
N ALA A 81 -7.27 -2.79 0.83
CA ALA A 81 -7.41 -2.65 2.27
C ALA A 81 -7.92 -1.27 2.69
N ALA A 82 -7.57 -0.21 1.95
CA ALA A 82 -8.02 1.15 2.23
C ALA A 82 -9.44 1.43 1.70
N GLN A 83 -9.84 0.80 0.60
CA GLN A 83 -11.16 1.00 -0.02
C GLN A 83 -12.27 0.13 0.59
N GLY A 84 -11.92 -0.81 1.47
CA GLY A 84 -12.79 -1.93 1.81
C GLY A 84 -12.76 -2.95 0.68
N GLY A 85 -12.47 -4.21 0.99
CA GLY A 85 -12.26 -5.23 -0.04
C GLY A 85 -13.45 -5.37 -0.99
N GLU A 86 -13.18 -5.70 -2.25
CA GLU A 86 -14.25 -6.09 -3.17
C GLU A 86 -15.05 -7.27 -2.57
N PRO A 87 -16.38 -7.26 -2.69
CA PRO A 87 -17.21 -8.37 -2.27
C PRO A 87 -16.74 -9.66 -2.96
N SER A 88 -16.35 -10.66 -2.17
CA SER A 88 -15.83 -11.92 -2.71
C SER A 88 -16.95 -12.75 -3.37
N THR A 89 -18.20 -12.45 -3.02
CA THR A 89 -19.39 -13.13 -3.49
C THR A 89 -20.50 -12.11 -3.74
N ALA A 90 -21.44 -12.40 -4.64
CA ALA A 90 -22.62 -11.54 -4.87
C ALA A 90 -23.45 -11.32 -3.59
N ALA A 91 -23.37 -12.22 -2.61
CA ALA A 91 -23.99 -12.10 -1.30
C ALA A 91 -23.39 -10.99 -0.40
N ASP A 92 -22.16 -10.55 -0.69
CA ASP A 92 -21.48 -9.50 0.07
C ASP A 92 -21.89 -8.09 -0.41
N ILE A 93 -22.68 -8.00 -1.50
CA ILE A 93 -23.22 -6.75 -2.02
C ILE A 93 -24.53 -6.44 -1.28
N ILE A 94 -24.43 -5.71 -0.17
CA ILE A 94 -25.61 -5.20 0.55
C ILE A 94 -26.08 -3.91 -0.14
N LEU A 95 -27.09 -4.04 -1.02
CA LEU A 95 -27.82 -2.88 -1.55
C LEU A 95 -28.93 -2.49 -0.58
N SER A 96 -29.02 -1.21 -0.23
CA SER A 96 -30.15 -0.70 0.56
C SER A 96 -31.47 -0.94 -0.18
N PRO A 97 -32.56 -1.26 0.54
CA PRO A 97 -33.88 -1.50 -0.06
C PRO A 97 -34.28 -0.38 -1.02
N ASP A 98 -34.01 0.87 -0.66
CA ASP A 98 -34.32 2.05 -1.48
C ASP A 98 -33.65 2.07 -2.86
N MET A 99 -32.49 1.43 -3.00
CA MET A 99 -31.76 1.28 -4.27
C MET A 99 -32.27 0.10 -5.12
N THR A 100 -33.15 -0.73 -4.56
CA THR A 100 -33.69 -1.95 -5.18
C THR A 100 -35.19 -1.85 -5.47
N MET A 101 -35.82 -0.74 -5.08
CA MET A 101 -37.22 -0.44 -5.36
C MET A 101 -37.37 0.16 -6.75
N MET A 102 -38.27 -0.39 -7.54
CA MET A 102 -38.68 0.11 -8.84
C MET A 102 -39.79 1.17 -8.67
N GLU A 103 -40.03 1.98 -9.70
CA GLU A 103 -41.07 3.03 -9.68
C GLU A 103 -42.49 2.50 -9.43
N ASP A 104 -42.74 1.24 -9.74
CA ASP A 104 -43.99 0.53 -9.50
C ASP A 104 -44.13 -0.02 -8.07
N GLY A 105 -43.13 0.24 -7.21
CA GLY A 105 -43.10 -0.24 -5.83
C GLY A 105 -42.70 -1.70 -5.68
N THR A 106 -42.28 -2.38 -6.76
CA THR A 106 -41.75 -3.74 -6.69
C THR A 106 -40.25 -3.72 -6.37
N ASN A 107 -39.75 -4.82 -5.80
CA ASN A 107 -38.31 -4.98 -5.57
C ASN A 107 -37.70 -5.85 -6.68
N PHE A 108 -36.60 -5.38 -7.26
CA PHE A 108 -35.84 -6.07 -8.30
C PHE A 108 -35.52 -7.54 -7.94
N TRP A 109 -35.20 -7.82 -6.67
CA TRP A 109 -34.85 -9.17 -6.23
C TRP A 109 -36.01 -10.18 -6.31
N TRP A 110 -37.25 -9.73 -6.16
CA TRP A 110 -38.42 -10.62 -6.25
C TRP A 110 -38.73 -11.07 -7.67
N GLN A 111 -38.19 -10.39 -8.70
CA GLN A 111 -38.39 -10.77 -10.10
C GLN A 111 -37.40 -11.84 -10.58
N ILE A 112 -36.20 -11.90 -9.99
CA ILE A 112 -35.13 -12.82 -10.42
C ILE A 112 -35.28 -14.23 -9.83
N LEU A 113 -35.99 -14.38 -8.72
CA LEU A 113 -36.20 -15.68 -8.04
C LEU A 113 -37.37 -16.50 -8.60
N ARG A 114 -37.80 -16.24 -9.85
CA ARG A 114 -38.95 -16.92 -10.48
C ARG A 114 -38.52 -17.84 -11.62
#